data_AF-A0A316IDW5-F1
#
_entry.id   AF-A0A316IDW5-F1
#
_cell.length_a   1.000
_cell.length_b   1.000
_cell.length_c   1.000
_cell.angle_alpha   90.00
_cell.angle_beta   90.00
_cell.angle_gamma   90.00
#
_symmetry.space_group_name_H-M   'P 1'
#
loop_
_entity.id
_entity.type
_entity.pdbx_description
1 polymer ?
#
loop_
_entity_poly.entity_id
_entity_poly.type
_entity_poly.pdbx_seq_one_letter_code
_entity_poly.pdbx_strand_id
1 'polypeptide(L)'
;MPERDAVATTLDERLPRQLRREFPGTRWDPPLRSAKSAIEPGVLVTTSDLRVRVQLLDHEDWARWPHETVRIETRYSDIKPEVSLRVPTPPAFAAMKTLARTDRHAARDLYDLARLAELGALTREAAELVRDATGASVQKYEFARLPTGLEWQAQLAHRTRDLPGPERCLDLVRNAYGQALGWWLPRLHSRVGNGRGSITCFITIVEVSPRTPGSLASVSSYSRWYDARSAVTTRSR
;
A
#
# COMPACT_ATOMS: atom_id res chain seq x y z
N MET A 1 4.33 -23.40 -1.15
CA MET A 1 3.24 -22.47 -0.79
C MET A 1 1.95 -23.01 -1.43
N PRO A 2 0.75 -22.74 -0.87
CA PRO A 2 -0.49 -23.24 -1.46
C PRO A 2 -0.75 -22.62 -2.83
N GLU A 3 -1.29 -23.41 -3.75
CA GLU A 3 -1.71 -22.99 -5.09
C GLU A 3 -2.87 -21.99 -5.02
N ARG A 4 -2.91 -21.03 -5.96
CA ARG A 4 -3.92 -19.95 -5.98
C ARG A 4 -5.34 -20.50 -5.89
N ASP A 5 -5.66 -21.53 -6.67
CA ASP A 5 -7.02 -22.09 -6.72
C ASP A 5 -7.41 -22.79 -5.43
N ALA A 6 -6.45 -23.42 -4.73
CA ALA A 6 -6.67 -23.99 -3.40
C ALA A 6 -6.95 -22.90 -2.36
N VAL A 7 -6.23 -21.76 -2.43
CA VAL A 7 -6.49 -20.59 -1.57
C VAL A 7 -7.86 -19.99 -1.88
N ALA A 8 -8.18 -19.78 -3.16
CA ALA A 8 -9.47 -19.23 -3.59
C ALA A 8 -10.63 -20.09 -3.10
N THR A 9 -10.54 -21.41 -3.27
CA THR A 9 -11.54 -22.39 -2.78
C THR A 9 -11.70 -22.31 -1.26
N THR A 10 -10.57 -22.28 -0.53
CA THR A 10 -10.60 -22.20 0.92
C THR A 10 -11.27 -20.91 1.42
N LEU A 11 -10.97 -19.77 0.80
CA LEU A 11 -11.56 -18.48 1.16
C LEU A 11 -13.04 -18.36 0.77
N ASP A 12 -13.40 -18.86 -0.42
CA ASP A 12 -14.79 -18.89 -0.90
C ASP A 12 -15.70 -19.66 0.07
N GLU A 13 -15.20 -20.76 0.64
CA GLU A 13 -15.98 -21.62 1.53
C GLU A 13 -15.94 -21.22 3.00
N ARG A 14 -14.76 -20.87 3.53
CA ARG A 14 -14.58 -20.70 4.98
C ARG A 14 -14.95 -19.32 5.46
N LEU A 15 -14.60 -18.26 4.72
CA LEU A 15 -14.75 -16.90 5.20
C LEU A 15 -16.23 -16.52 5.42
N PRO A 16 -17.18 -16.79 4.50
CA PRO A 16 -18.60 -16.54 4.75
C PRO A 16 -19.15 -17.31 5.96
N ARG A 17 -18.69 -18.55 6.17
CA ARG A 17 -19.13 -19.39 7.30
C ARG A 17 -18.64 -18.84 8.63
N GLN A 18 -17.39 -18.37 8.69
CA GLN A 18 -16.80 -17.78 9.89
C GLN A 18 -17.45 -16.44 10.24
N LEU A 19 -17.80 -15.64 9.24
CA LEU A 19 -18.43 -14.33 9.43
C LEU A 19 -19.94 -14.41 9.67
N ARG A 20 -20.57 -15.59 9.55
CA ARG A 20 -22.04 -15.73 9.57
C ARG A 20 -22.72 -15.16 10.82
N ARG A 21 -22.05 -15.21 11.97
CA ARG A 21 -22.62 -14.73 13.24
C ARG A 21 -22.71 -13.20 13.29
N GLU A 22 -21.69 -12.51 12.79
CA GLU A 22 -21.58 -11.04 12.85
C GLU A 22 -22.11 -10.37 11.58
N PHE A 23 -21.94 -11.03 10.43
CA PHE A 23 -22.34 -10.56 9.11
C PHE A 23 -23.16 -11.64 8.39
N PRO A 24 -24.44 -11.85 8.78
CA PRO A 24 -25.29 -12.83 8.15
C PRO A 24 -25.53 -12.51 6.67
N GLY A 25 -25.58 -13.56 5.84
CA GLY A 25 -25.77 -13.44 4.39
C GLY A 25 -24.53 -12.96 3.63
N THR A 26 -23.36 -12.88 4.28
CA THR A 26 -22.08 -12.66 3.61
C THR A 26 -21.85 -13.70 2.53
N ARG A 27 -21.45 -13.26 1.33
CA ARG A 27 -21.13 -14.13 0.20
C ARG A 27 -20.09 -13.48 -0.71
N TRP A 28 -19.54 -14.26 -1.63
CA TRP A 28 -18.68 -13.73 -2.70
C TRP A 28 -19.49 -13.47 -3.98
N ASP A 29 -19.28 -12.31 -4.60
CA ASP A 29 -19.99 -11.84 -5.79
C ASP A 29 -19.19 -10.76 -6.55
N PRO A 30 -18.30 -11.12 -7.50
CA PRO A 30 -18.02 -12.48 -7.95
C PRO A 30 -17.18 -13.32 -6.96
N PRO A 31 -17.29 -14.67 -7.00
CA PRO A 31 -16.41 -15.60 -6.29
C PRO A 31 -14.92 -15.44 -6.62
N LEU A 32 -14.04 -15.68 -5.65
CA LEU A 32 -12.58 -15.65 -5.87
C LEU A 32 -12.14 -16.71 -6.88
N ARG A 33 -12.77 -17.89 -6.86
CA ARG A 33 -12.48 -18.96 -7.83
C ARG A 33 -12.84 -18.59 -9.27
N SER A 34 -13.75 -17.64 -9.47
CA SER A 34 -14.20 -17.22 -10.80
C SER A 34 -13.33 -16.12 -11.41
N ALA A 35 -12.58 -15.40 -10.58
CA ALA A 35 -11.63 -14.39 -11.05
C ALA A 35 -10.54 -15.09 -11.88
N LYS A 36 -10.49 -14.78 -13.18
CA LYS A 36 -9.45 -15.31 -14.07
C LYS A 36 -8.25 -14.37 -13.98
N SER A 37 -7.09 -14.92 -13.59
CA SER A 37 -5.82 -14.20 -13.45
C SER A 37 -5.73 -13.19 -12.30
N ALA A 38 -4.52 -12.70 -12.04
CA ALA A 38 -4.11 -11.71 -11.06
C ALA A 38 -4.68 -10.29 -11.30
N ILE A 39 -5.74 -10.13 -12.10
CA ILE A 39 -6.28 -8.81 -12.50
C ILE A 39 -7.67 -8.58 -11.90
N GLU A 40 -8.50 -9.62 -11.82
CA GLU A 40 -9.88 -9.49 -11.35
C GLU A 40 -9.99 -9.79 -9.85
N PRO A 41 -10.59 -8.91 -9.04
CA PRO A 41 -10.83 -9.20 -7.63
C PRO A 41 -12.12 -10.01 -7.45
N GLY A 42 -12.10 -10.94 -6.50
CA GLY A 42 -13.33 -11.42 -5.87
C GLY A 42 -13.89 -10.33 -4.94
N VAL A 43 -15.20 -10.28 -4.78
CA VAL A 43 -15.83 -9.26 -3.93
C VAL A 43 -16.70 -9.92 -2.87
N LEU A 44 -16.28 -9.80 -1.62
CA LEU A 44 -17.09 -10.22 -0.48
C LEU A 44 -18.16 -9.16 -0.24
N VAL A 45 -19.42 -9.54 -0.31
CA VAL A 45 -20.57 -8.66 -0.10
C VAL A 45 -21.36 -9.14 1.13
N THR A 46 -21.80 -8.19 1.93
CA THR A 46 -22.68 -8.44 3.09
C THR A 46 -24.10 -7.94 2.80
N THR A 47 -25.04 -8.28 3.67
CA THR A 47 -26.42 -7.75 3.61
C THR A 47 -26.52 -6.28 4.02
N SER A 48 -25.54 -5.76 4.77
CA SER A 48 -25.43 -4.36 5.16
C SER A 48 -24.65 -3.51 4.14
N ASP A 49 -24.63 -3.95 2.88
CA ASP A 49 -23.92 -3.31 1.75
C ASP A 49 -22.40 -3.10 1.92
N LEU A 50 -21.78 -3.66 2.97
CA LEU A 50 -20.33 -3.72 3.08
C LEU A 50 -19.79 -4.59 1.93
N ARG A 51 -18.84 -4.03 1.19
CA ARG A 51 -18.12 -4.71 0.11
C ARG A 51 -16.63 -4.74 0.44
N VAL A 52 -15.98 -5.87 0.20
CA VAL A 52 -14.53 -6.03 0.36
C VAL A 52 -13.98 -6.70 -0.89
N ARG A 53 -13.12 -5.99 -1.62
CA ARG A 53 -12.41 -6.53 -2.78
C ARG A 53 -11.18 -7.30 -2.31
N VAL A 54 -10.99 -8.51 -2.81
CA VAL A 54 -9.83 -9.36 -2.52
C VAL A 54 -9.27 -9.87 -3.84
N GLN A 55 -7.97 -9.69 -4.02
CA GLN A 55 -7.26 -10.08 -5.23
C GLN A 55 -6.18 -11.08 -4.84
N LEU A 56 -6.17 -12.24 -5.52
CA LEU A 56 -5.15 -13.26 -5.35
C LEU A 56 -4.16 -13.18 -6.51
N LEU A 57 -2.89 -13.00 -6.19
CA LEU A 57 -1.80 -13.01 -7.15
C LEU A 57 -1.23 -14.43 -7.28
N ASP A 58 -0.74 -14.76 -8.47
CA ASP A 58 -0.10 -16.04 -8.72
C ASP A 58 1.26 -16.12 -8.01
N HIS A 59 1.61 -17.33 -7.55
CA HIS A 59 2.81 -17.52 -6.73
C HIS A 59 4.08 -17.15 -7.50
N GLU A 60 4.16 -17.48 -8.79
CA GLU A 60 5.33 -17.21 -9.63
C GLU A 60 5.65 -15.71 -9.74
N ASP A 61 4.61 -14.89 -9.88
CA ASP A 61 4.73 -13.43 -9.93
C ASP A 61 5.16 -12.82 -8.59
N TRP A 62 4.76 -13.47 -7.48
CA TRP A 62 5.05 -12.99 -6.13
C TRP A 62 6.39 -13.51 -5.57
N ALA A 63 6.77 -14.75 -5.91
CA ALA A 63 7.90 -15.46 -5.31
C ALA A 63 9.24 -14.77 -5.56
N ARG A 64 9.35 -14.02 -6.66
CA ARG A 64 10.56 -13.27 -7.04
C ARG A 64 10.83 -12.05 -6.14
N TRP A 65 9.84 -11.57 -5.40
CA TRP A 65 10.00 -10.37 -4.58
C TRP A 65 10.56 -10.71 -3.19
N PRO A 66 11.62 -10.01 -2.73
CA PRO A 66 12.08 -10.10 -1.35
C PRO A 66 10.94 -9.81 -0.38
N HIS A 67 10.87 -10.57 0.71
CA HIS A 67 9.81 -10.49 1.69
C HIS A 67 10.36 -10.66 3.09
N GLU A 68 9.61 -10.14 4.06
CA GLU A 68 9.89 -10.28 5.48
C GLU A 68 8.61 -10.66 6.22
N THR A 69 8.76 -11.22 7.42
CA THR A 69 7.63 -11.50 8.31
C THR A 69 7.55 -10.38 9.32
N VAL A 70 6.46 -9.63 9.28
CA VAL A 70 6.24 -8.46 10.14
C VAL A 70 5.04 -8.70 11.03
N ARG A 71 5.18 -8.32 12.31
CA ARG A 71 4.05 -8.30 13.25
C ARG A 71 3.14 -7.14 12.91
N ILE A 72 1.85 -7.41 12.78
CA ILE A 72 0.87 -6.41 12.38
C ILE A 72 0.30 -5.70 13.60
N GLU A 73 0.23 -4.38 13.53
CA GLU A 73 -0.47 -3.58 14.53
C GLU A 73 -1.97 -3.59 14.22
N THR A 74 -2.77 -4.17 15.11
CA THR A 74 -4.23 -4.20 14.98
C THR A 74 -4.83 -3.00 15.71
N ARG A 75 -5.85 -2.37 15.11
CA ARG A 75 -6.66 -1.33 15.80
C ARG A 75 -7.64 -1.89 16.82
N TYR A 76 -7.88 -3.19 16.72
CA TYR A 76 -8.85 -3.93 17.50
C TYR A 76 -8.15 -4.51 18.72
N SER A 77 -8.47 -3.99 19.90
CA SER A 77 -7.91 -4.42 21.18
C SER A 77 -8.36 -5.82 21.61
N ASP A 78 -9.43 -6.32 21.00
CA ASP A 78 -10.04 -7.64 21.18
C ASP A 78 -9.44 -8.71 20.26
N ILE A 79 -8.64 -8.33 19.26
CA ILE A 79 -7.86 -9.26 18.45
C ILE A 79 -6.55 -9.57 19.18
N LYS A 80 -6.22 -10.86 19.35
CA LYS A 80 -4.94 -11.28 19.95
C LYS A 80 -3.78 -10.56 19.24
N PRO A 81 -2.88 -9.89 19.97
CA PRO A 81 -1.96 -8.89 19.41
C PRO A 81 -0.80 -9.46 18.57
N GLU A 82 -0.82 -10.75 18.21
CA GLU A 82 0.32 -11.50 17.66
C GLU A 82 0.01 -12.10 16.29
N VAL A 83 -0.61 -11.32 15.40
CA VAL A 83 -0.71 -11.72 14.00
C VAL A 83 0.56 -11.25 13.28
N SER A 84 1.28 -12.19 12.67
CA SER A 84 2.41 -11.89 11.80
C SER A 84 2.04 -12.20 10.36
N LEU A 85 2.41 -11.31 9.44
CA LEU A 85 2.18 -11.48 8.01
C LEU A 85 3.49 -11.43 7.24
N ARG A 86 3.59 -12.28 6.22
CA ARG A 86 4.65 -12.18 5.22
C ARG A 86 4.30 -11.07 4.25
N VAL A 87 5.12 -10.03 4.20
CA VAL A 87 4.93 -8.84 3.36
C VAL A 87 6.19 -8.61 2.52
N PRO A 88 6.13 -7.90 1.38
CA PRO A 88 7.33 -7.48 0.69
C PRO A 88 8.20 -6.61 1.60
N THR A 89 9.52 -6.71 1.46
CA THR A 89 10.41 -5.74 2.10
C THR A 89 10.12 -4.32 1.57
N PRO A 90 10.46 -3.25 2.29
CA PRO A 90 10.18 -1.89 1.82
C PRO A 90 10.75 -1.59 0.43
N PRO A 91 12.00 -2.00 0.08
CA PRO A 91 12.52 -1.86 -1.28
C PRO A 91 11.74 -2.66 -2.32
N ALA A 92 11.33 -3.89 -2.01
CA ALA A 92 10.52 -4.71 -2.91
C ALA A 92 9.15 -4.08 -3.16
N PHE A 93 8.52 -3.57 -2.10
CA PHE A 93 7.24 -2.89 -2.20
C PHE A 93 7.32 -1.60 -3.03
N ALA A 94 8.39 -0.80 -2.84
CA ALA A 94 8.67 0.37 -3.66
C ALA A 94 8.87 0.00 -5.13
N ALA A 95 9.64 -1.05 -5.41
CA ALA A 95 9.84 -1.54 -6.77
C ALA A 95 8.53 -1.97 -7.44
N MET A 96 7.69 -2.74 -6.74
CA MET A 96 6.36 -3.14 -7.22
C MET A 96 5.47 -1.93 -7.54
N LYS A 97 5.50 -0.90 -6.68
CA LYS A 97 4.77 0.35 -6.91
C LYS A 97 5.30 1.15 -8.08
N THR A 98 6.62 1.14 -8.29
CA THR A 98 7.25 1.77 -9.44
C THR A 98 6.83 1.09 -10.74
N LEU A 99 6.85 -0.25 -10.79
CA LEU A 99 6.33 -0.99 -11.95
C LEU A 99 4.85 -0.68 -12.23
N ALA A 100 4.00 -0.70 -11.19
CA ALA A 100 2.58 -0.38 -11.34
C ALA A 100 2.35 1.05 -11.85
N ARG A 101 3.16 2.01 -11.38
CA ARG A 101 3.11 3.41 -11.82
C ARG A 101 3.55 3.56 -13.28
N THR A 102 4.62 2.87 -13.69
CA THR A 102 5.11 2.88 -15.08
C THR A 102 4.08 2.28 -16.03
N ASP A 103 3.40 1.21 -15.62
CA ASP A 103 2.35 0.55 -16.40
C ASP A 103 1.07 1.40 -16.53
N ARG A 104 0.51 1.85 -15.40
CA ARG A 104 -0.88 2.36 -15.38
C ARG A 104 -1.00 3.87 -15.19
N HIS A 105 0.07 4.53 -14.76
CA HIS A 105 0.09 5.96 -14.43
C HIS A 105 -1.06 6.44 -13.51
N ALA A 106 -1.55 5.58 -12.61
CA ALA A 106 -2.65 5.93 -11.70
C ALA A 106 -2.19 6.91 -10.60
N ALA A 107 -3.07 7.84 -10.21
CA ALA A 107 -2.78 8.87 -9.20
C ALA A 107 -2.37 8.24 -7.85
N ARG A 108 -3.04 7.15 -7.46
CA ARG A 108 -2.73 6.42 -6.22
C ARG A 108 -1.31 5.88 -6.15
N ASP A 109 -0.74 5.41 -7.26
CA ASP A 109 0.61 4.83 -7.25
C ASP A 109 1.66 5.95 -7.12
N LEU A 110 1.39 7.15 -7.65
CA LEU A 110 2.23 8.32 -7.40
C LEU A 110 2.17 8.75 -5.92
N TYR A 111 0.99 8.75 -5.33
CA TYR A 111 0.82 9.06 -3.90
C TYR A 111 1.56 8.04 -3.01
N ASP A 112 1.38 6.75 -3.28
CA ASP A 112 2.04 5.67 -2.53
C ASP A 112 3.57 5.75 -2.66
N LEU A 113 4.10 6.00 -3.86
CA LEU A 113 5.53 6.20 -4.08
C LEU A 113 6.07 7.42 -3.33
N ALA A 114 5.32 8.51 -3.26
CA ALA A 114 5.73 9.68 -2.48
C ALA A 114 5.81 9.37 -0.98
N ARG A 115 4.87 8.58 -0.44
CA ARG A 115 4.93 8.10 0.95
C ARG A 115 6.10 7.16 1.19
N LEU A 116 6.38 6.27 0.24
CA LEU A 116 7.54 5.39 0.31
C LEU A 116 8.85 6.19 0.20
N ALA A 117 8.86 7.30 -0.52
CA ALA A 117 10.00 8.22 -0.59
C ALA A 117 10.30 8.84 0.77
N GLU A 118 9.25 9.32 1.46
CA GLU A 118 9.35 9.87 2.82
C GLU A 118 9.84 8.83 3.83
N LEU A 119 9.48 7.55 3.63
CA LEU A 119 9.96 6.42 4.43
C LEU A 119 11.38 5.93 4.03
N GLY A 120 12.00 6.53 3.01
CA GLY A 120 13.33 6.13 2.54
C GLY A 120 13.36 4.80 1.77
N ALA A 121 12.23 4.30 1.29
CA ALA A 121 12.12 3.01 0.62
C ALA A 121 12.49 3.06 -0.89
N LEU A 122 12.59 4.25 -1.48
CA LEU A 122 13.06 4.45 -2.87
C LEU A 122 14.59 4.46 -2.91
N THR A 123 15.18 3.27 -2.73
CA THR A 123 16.62 3.06 -2.64
C THR A 123 17.22 2.56 -3.95
N ARG A 124 18.56 2.39 -3.98
CA ARG A 124 19.25 1.71 -5.09
C ARG A 124 18.75 0.28 -5.25
N GLU A 125 18.59 -0.45 -4.14
CA GLU A 125 18.04 -1.81 -4.11
C GLU A 125 16.65 -1.87 -4.76
N ALA A 126 15.75 -0.91 -4.44
CA ALA A 126 14.43 -0.86 -5.08
C ALA A 126 14.54 -0.68 -6.60
N ALA A 127 15.46 0.15 -7.08
CA ALA A 127 15.68 0.35 -8.51
C ALA A 127 16.34 -0.87 -9.19
N GLU A 128 17.20 -1.61 -8.48
CA GLU A 128 17.77 -2.87 -8.96
C GLU A 128 16.67 -3.93 -9.13
N LEU A 129 15.73 -4.03 -8.18
CA LEU A 129 14.59 -4.94 -8.32
C LEU A 129 13.68 -4.60 -9.50
N VAL A 130 13.50 -3.30 -9.82
CA VAL A 130 12.81 -2.87 -11.06
C VAL A 130 13.57 -3.32 -12.30
N ARG A 131 14.89 -3.16 -12.31
CA ARG A 131 15.76 -3.59 -13.42
C ARG A 131 15.71 -5.10 -13.60
N ASP A 132 15.76 -5.86 -12.53
CA ASP A 132 15.73 -7.32 -12.60
C ASP A 132 14.38 -7.82 -13.13
N ALA A 133 13.29 -7.10 -12.86
CA ALA A 133 11.96 -7.44 -13.37
C ALA A 133 11.71 -7.02 -14.84
N THR A 134 12.35 -5.95 -15.33
CA THR A 134 12.04 -5.34 -16.64
C THR A 134 13.20 -5.33 -17.63
N GLY A 135 14.42 -5.61 -17.18
CA GLY A 135 15.66 -5.40 -17.91
C GLY A 135 16.15 -3.94 -17.94
N ALA A 136 15.35 -2.97 -17.44
CA ALA A 136 15.68 -1.54 -17.49
C ALA A 136 15.69 -0.91 -16.09
N SER A 137 16.72 -0.10 -15.81
CA SER A 137 16.73 0.71 -14.59
C SER A 137 15.63 1.77 -14.64
N VAL A 138 15.11 2.13 -13.46
CA VAL A 138 14.20 3.28 -13.30
C VAL A 138 14.79 4.52 -13.98
N GLN A 139 13.96 5.23 -14.73
CA GLN A 139 14.34 6.43 -15.49
C GLN A 139 13.50 7.64 -15.08
N LYS A 140 14.10 8.83 -15.17
CA LYS A 140 13.43 10.10 -14.82
C LYS A 140 12.14 10.34 -15.61
N TYR A 141 12.09 9.90 -16.87
CA TYR A 141 10.93 10.11 -17.75
C TYR A 141 9.71 9.28 -17.34
N GLU A 142 9.88 8.18 -16.60
CA GLU A 142 8.75 7.39 -16.05
C GLU A 142 7.90 8.23 -15.08
N PHE A 143 8.52 9.28 -14.54
CA PHE A 143 7.90 10.28 -13.69
C PHE A 143 7.67 11.61 -14.44
N ALA A 144 7.43 11.61 -15.76
CA ALA A 144 7.15 12.84 -16.51
C ALA A 144 5.68 13.27 -16.42
N ARG A 145 4.75 12.31 -16.33
CA ARG A 145 3.31 12.58 -16.33
C ARG A 145 2.78 12.86 -14.94
N LEU A 146 2.14 14.01 -14.77
CA LEU A 146 1.30 14.32 -13.61
C LEU A 146 -0.14 13.83 -13.85
N PRO A 147 -0.81 13.26 -12.84
CA PRO A 147 -2.26 13.12 -12.86
C PRO A 147 -2.92 14.49 -12.94
N THR A 148 -4.06 14.58 -13.62
CA THR A 148 -4.91 15.76 -13.58
C THR A 148 -5.46 15.98 -12.18
N GLY A 149 -5.83 17.22 -11.83
CA GLY A 149 -6.46 17.52 -10.54
C GLY A 149 -7.74 16.71 -10.30
N LEU A 150 -8.51 16.44 -11.36
CA LEU A 150 -9.71 15.61 -11.28
C LEU A 150 -9.37 14.14 -10.96
N GLU A 151 -8.38 13.53 -11.64
CA GLU A 151 -7.92 12.18 -11.35
C GLU A 151 -7.36 12.06 -9.92
N TRP A 152 -6.62 13.08 -9.48
CA TRP A 152 -6.06 13.16 -8.14
C TRP A 152 -7.15 13.15 -7.07
N GLN A 153 -8.14 14.03 -7.20
CA GLN A 153 -9.27 14.11 -6.25
C GLN A 153 -10.13 12.86 -6.29
N ALA A 154 -10.52 12.39 -7.48
CA ALA A 154 -11.38 11.23 -7.64
C ALA A 154 -10.80 9.96 -6.99
N GLN A 155 -9.48 9.75 -7.10
CA GLN A 155 -8.83 8.56 -6.56
C GLN A 155 -8.42 8.68 -5.09
N LEU A 156 -8.19 9.88 -4.56
CA LEU A 156 -7.53 10.06 -3.25
C LEU A 156 -8.31 10.89 -2.22
N ALA A 157 -9.31 11.68 -2.60
CA ALA A 157 -10.02 12.57 -1.67
C ALA A 157 -10.69 11.81 -0.50
N HIS A 158 -11.12 10.58 -0.74
CA HIS A 158 -11.74 9.73 0.28
C HIS A 158 -10.72 9.02 1.19
N ARG A 159 -9.42 9.05 0.86
CA ARG A 159 -8.38 8.28 1.57
C ARG A 159 -7.62 9.07 2.61
N THR A 160 -7.55 10.40 2.49
CA THR A 160 -6.70 11.23 3.36
C THR A 160 -7.35 12.58 3.61
N ARG A 161 -7.27 13.11 4.84
CA ARG A 161 -7.80 14.43 5.18
C ARG A 161 -6.94 15.59 4.68
N ASP A 162 -5.63 15.37 4.51
CA ASP A 162 -4.66 16.35 4.04
C ASP A 162 -3.88 15.73 2.88
N LEU A 163 -4.33 16.04 1.66
CA LEU A 163 -3.82 15.44 0.43
C LEU A 163 -2.82 16.40 -0.22
N PRO A 164 -1.50 16.08 -0.22
CA PRO A 164 -0.52 16.88 -0.94
C PRO A 164 -0.86 16.94 -2.43
N GLY A 165 -0.47 18.04 -3.10
CA GLY A 165 -0.63 18.18 -4.54
C GLY A 165 0.21 17.15 -5.32
N PRO A 166 -0.23 16.77 -6.54
CA PRO A 166 0.47 15.78 -7.37
C PRO A 166 1.90 16.21 -7.73
N GLU A 167 2.16 17.51 -7.85
CA GLU A 167 3.47 18.09 -8.13
C GLU A 167 4.45 17.79 -6.99
N ARG A 168 4.03 18.05 -5.75
CA ARG A 168 4.83 17.77 -4.56
C ARG A 168 5.16 16.29 -4.44
N CYS A 169 4.19 15.42 -4.71
CA CYS A 169 4.41 13.98 -4.71
C CYS A 169 5.44 13.56 -5.78
N LEU A 170 5.33 14.13 -6.98
CA LEU A 170 6.27 13.86 -8.07
C LEU A 170 7.69 14.31 -7.74
N ASP A 171 7.84 15.48 -7.13
CA ASP A 171 9.14 16.01 -6.71
C ASP A 171 9.79 15.13 -5.64
N LEU A 172 9.02 14.64 -4.66
CA LEU A 172 9.52 13.69 -3.65
C LEU A 172 10.08 12.42 -4.31
N VAL A 173 9.34 11.83 -5.24
CA VAL A 173 9.75 10.60 -5.94
C VAL A 173 10.99 10.84 -6.80
N ARG A 174 11.01 11.93 -7.59
CA ARG A 174 12.17 12.29 -8.43
C ARG A 174 13.41 12.57 -7.60
N ASN A 175 13.28 13.26 -6.48
CA ASN A 175 14.39 13.56 -5.59
C ASN A 175 14.94 12.29 -4.94
N ALA A 176 14.08 11.39 -4.46
CA ALA A 176 14.52 10.14 -3.85
C ALA A 176 15.27 9.23 -4.84
N TYR A 177 14.69 8.98 -6.02
CA TYR A 177 15.39 8.19 -7.04
C TYR A 177 16.62 8.91 -7.58
N GLY A 178 16.58 10.23 -7.73
CA GLY A 178 17.75 11.00 -8.17
C GLY A 178 18.90 10.91 -7.18
N GLN A 179 18.63 10.92 -5.87
CA GLN A 179 19.65 10.66 -4.85
C GLN A 179 20.17 9.22 -4.91
N ALA A 180 19.29 8.22 -5.02
CA ALA A 180 19.68 6.80 -5.02
C ALA A 180 20.49 6.39 -6.26
N LEU A 181 20.12 6.90 -7.42
CA LEU A 181 20.66 6.54 -8.73
C LEU A 181 21.66 7.55 -9.29
N GLY A 182 21.87 8.67 -8.61
CA GLY A 182 22.76 9.73 -9.07
C GLY A 182 22.23 10.46 -10.30
N TRP A 183 20.91 10.58 -10.47
CA TRP A 183 20.38 11.49 -11.48
C TRP A 183 20.80 12.90 -11.10
N TRP A 184 21.46 13.61 -12.01
CA TRP A 184 21.87 14.99 -11.74
C TRP A 184 20.61 15.85 -11.51
N LEU A 185 20.44 16.31 -10.27
CA LEU A 185 19.40 17.25 -9.87
C LEU A 185 20.10 18.58 -9.53
N PRO A 186 19.70 19.72 -10.14
CA PRO A 186 20.03 21.01 -9.57
C PRO A 186 19.54 21.02 -8.11
N ARG A 187 20.43 21.26 -7.15
CA ARG A 187 20.14 21.13 -5.72
C ARG A 187 18.96 22.03 -5.31
N LEU A 188 17.85 21.44 -4.89
CA LEU A 188 16.91 22.09 -4.00
C LEU A 188 17.26 21.68 -2.57
N HIS A 189 17.57 22.67 -1.73
CA HIS A 189 17.90 22.47 -0.33
C HIS A 189 16.66 22.03 0.45
N SER A 190 16.64 20.80 0.95
CA SER A 190 15.74 20.41 2.03
C SER A 190 16.47 19.50 3.03
N ARG A 191 16.40 19.88 4.31
CA ARG A 191 17.06 19.19 5.42
C ARG A 191 16.42 17.81 5.60
N VAL A 192 17.24 16.76 5.48
CA VAL A 192 16.85 15.38 5.79
C VAL A 192 16.96 15.19 7.30
N GLY A 193 15.83 14.91 7.96
CA GLY A 193 15.80 14.45 9.34
C GLY A 193 16.02 12.95 9.40
N ASN A 194 17.04 12.52 10.15
CA ASN A 194 17.33 11.12 10.41
C ASN A 194 16.30 10.55 11.40
N GLY A 195 15.27 9.88 10.90
CA GLY A 195 14.30 9.15 11.71
C GLY A 195 14.32 7.67 11.36
N ARG A 196 14.70 6.81 12.32
CA ARG A 196 14.46 5.36 12.23
C ARG A 196 12.95 5.15 12.35
N GLY A 197 12.24 5.02 11.23
CA GLY A 197 10.83 4.67 11.17
C GLY A 197 10.66 3.15 11.11
N SER A 198 9.80 2.61 11.98
CA SER A 198 9.29 1.24 11.81
C SER A 198 8.30 1.25 10.65
N ILE A 199 8.56 0.43 9.61
CA ILE A 199 7.73 0.35 8.41
C ILE A 199 6.78 -0.84 8.55
N THR A 200 5.49 -0.55 8.64
CA THR A 200 4.43 -1.57 8.57
C THR A 200 3.55 -1.22 7.37
N CYS A 201 3.85 -1.78 6.20
CA CYS A 201 3.04 -1.64 4.99
C CYS A 201 2.14 -2.87 4.81
N PHE A 202 0.82 -2.67 4.92
CA PHE A 202 -0.17 -3.64 4.45
C PHE A 202 -0.80 -3.12 3.17
N ILE A 203 -0.65 -3.85 2.06
CA ILE A 203 -1.66 -3.80 1.01
C ILE A 203 -2.58 -5.00 1.19
N THR A 204 -3.75 -4.71 1.75
CA THR A 204 -4.98 -5.34 1.31
C THR A 204 -5.87 -4.17 0.88
N ILE A 205 -6.18 -4.05 -0.42
CA ILE A 205 -7.12 -3.02 -0.88
C ILE A 205 -8.52 -3.47 -0.46
N VAL A 206 -8.89 -3.18 0.78
CA VAL A 206 -10.27 -3.31 1.27
C VAL A 206 -11.00 -2.01 0.94
N GLU A 207 -11.68 -1.98 -0.21
CA GLU A 207 -12.57 -0.88 -0.58
C GLU A 207 -13.98 -1.10 -0.01
N VAL A 208 -14.26 -0.46 1.12
CA VAL A 208 -15.58 -0.38 1.76
C VAL A 208 -16.31 0.83 1.21
N SER A 209 -17.48 0.64 0.59
CA SER A 209 -18.29 1.75 0.06
C SER A 209 -19.72 1.68 0.59
N PRO A 210 -20.17 2.63 1.44
CA PRO A 210 -21.56 2.71 1.89
C PRO A 210 -22.44 3.49 0.91
N ARG A 211 -23.70 3.06 0.71
CA ARG A 211 -24.79 3.95 0.26
C ARG A 211 -25.45 4.55 1.51
N THR A 212 -25.24 5.83 1.78
CA THR A 212 -25.87 6.58 2.90
C THR A 212 -27.40 6.72 2.69
N PRO A 213 -28.21 6.95 3.76
CA PRO A 213 -27.83 7.51 5.06
C PRO A 213 -28.17 6.66 6.30
N GLY A 214 -27.20 6.58 7.23
CA GLY A 214 -27.41 6.02 8.56
C GLY A 214 -26.19 5.32 9.17
N SER A 215 -25.05 6.02 9.26
CA SER A 215 -23.92 5.71 10.16
C SER A 215 -23.37 4.27 10.20
N LEU A 216 -22.26 4.04 9.48
CA LEU A 216 -21.01 3.50 10.03
C LEU A 216 -19.89 3.70 8.98
N ALA A 217 -19.17 4.83 9.10
CA ALA A 217 -18.02 5.13 8.27
C ALA A 217 -16.76 4.51 8.92
N SER A 218 -16.35 3.33 8.44
CA SER A 218 -15.00 2.81 8.71
C SER A 218 -14.01 3.44 7.73
N VAL A 219 -13.60 4.68 8.02
CA VAL A 219 -12.51 5.37 7.31
C VAL A 219 -11.20 5.02 8.03
N SER A 220 -10.36 4.21 7.39
CA SER A 220 -8.99 3.99 7.85
C SER A 220 -8.05 4.92 7.10
N SER A 221 -7.91 6.15 7.62
CA SER A 221 -6.68 6.92 7.45
C SER A 221 -6.05 7.04 8.83
N TYR A 222 -4.79 6.62 8.97
CA TYR A 222 -3.98 7.03 10.11
C TYR A 222 -2.71 7.66 9.59
N SER A 223 -2.61 8.95 9.86
CA SER A 223 -1.37 9.64 10.12
C SER A 223 -1.28 9.81 11.63
N ARG A 224 -0.24 9.24 12.25
CA ARG A 224 0.25 9.75 13.53
C ARG A 224 1.76 9.80 13.50
N TRP A 225 2.24 11.00 13.24
CA TRP A 225 3.59 11.45 13.53
C TRP A 225 3.83 11.30 15.04
N TYR A 226 4.91 10.64 15.45
CA TYR A 226 5.40 10.75 16.82
C TYR A 226 6.61 11.68 16.86
N ASP A 227 6.41 12.76 17.60
CA ASP A 227 7.32 13.86 17.88
C ASP A 227 8.34 13.37 18.93
N ALA A 228 9.61 13.22 18.56
CA ALA A 228 10.68 12.96 19.53
C ALA A 228 11.14 14.29 20.15
N ARG A 229 10.31 14.88 21.01
CA ARG A 229 10.76 15.95 21.91
C ARG A 229 11.43 15.35 23.13
N SER A 230 12.75 15.41 23.11
CA SER A 230 13.63 15.83 24.21
C SER A 230 13.20 15.42 25.63
N ALA A 231 13.69 14.27 26.09
CA ALA A 231 13.96 14.08 27.51
C ALA A 231 15.25 14.83 27.84
N VAL A 232 15.15 16.11 28.22
CA VAL A 232 16.24 16.81 28.92
C VAL A 232 16.28 16.24 30.33
N THR A 233 17.33 15.49 30.59
CA THR A 233 17.70 14.98 31.91
C THR A 233 17.89 16.15 32.87
N THR A 234 17.08 16.18 33.92
CA THR A 234 17.33 16.96 35.12
C THR A 234 18.65 16.47 35.72
N ARG A 235 19.69 17.30 35.74
CA ARG A 235 20.83 17.14 36.64
C ARG A 235 20.80 18.27 37.65
N SER A 236 20.41 17.91 38.86
CA SER A 236 20.75 18.63 40.07
C SER A 236 22.24 18.42 40.38
N ARG A 237 22.96 19.52 40.55
CA ARG A 237 23.91 19.78 41.64
C ARG A 237 24.38 21.23 41.54
#